data_AF-A0A2D1CSV4-F1
#
_entry.id   AF-A0A2D1CSV4-F1
#
_cell.length_a   1.000
_cell.length_b   1.000
_cell.length_c   1.000
_cell.angle_alpha   90.00
_cell.angle_beta   90.00
_cell.angle_gamma   90.00
#
_symmetry.space_group_name_H-M   'P 1'
#
loop_
_entity.id
_entity.type
_entity.pdbx_description
1 polymer ?
#
loop_
_entity_poly.entity_id
_entity_poly.type
_entity_poly.pdbx_seq_one_letter_code
_entity_poly.pdbx_strand_id
1 'polypeptide(L)'
;MAQMNGYQRWQADLARIAAEEAERPAIRAAGMEALQRLLPVAQRDTGQSRIVGRFLLSLYNGNAFPFCLTDLRGLDTQLWEDCLALLRLDRRPEVEIHQYVQDGEHIWSALKHAWA
;
A
#
# COMPACT_ATOMS: atom_id res chain seq x y z
N MET A 1 -20.26 30.88 15.11
CA MET A 1 -18.93 30.31 14.78
C MET A 1 -18.12 31.38 14.07
N ALA A 2 -16.96 31.79 14.59
CA ALA A 2 -16.12 32.79 13.94
C ALA A 2 -15.48 32.19 12.66
N GLN A 3 -15.59 32.88 11.53
CA GLN A 3 -14.94 32.46 10.27
C GLN A 3 -13.43 32.69 10.38
N MET A 4 -12.62 31.65 10.13
CA MET A 4 -11.16 31.77 9.99
C MET A 4 -10.81 32.65 8.80
N ASN A 5 -9.95 33.64 9.01
CA ASN A 5 -9.41 34.50 7.96
C ASN A 5 -8.38 33.74 7.08
N GLY A 6 -7.97 34.35 5.97
CA GLY A 6 -7.06 33.72 5.01
C GLY A 6 -5.71 33.29 5.60
N TYR A 7 -5.17 34.06 6.54
CA TYR A 7 -3.91 33.75 7.21
C TYR A 7 -4.04 32.53 8.14
N GLN A 8 -5.13 32.46 8.92
CA GLN A 8 -5.42 31.33 9.80
C GLN A 8 -5.65 30.03 9.03
N ARG A 9 -6.29 30.09 7.86
CA ARG A 9 -6.43 28.93 6.96
C ARG A 9 -5.09 28.44 6.44
N TRP A 10 -4.26 29.37 5.96
CA TRP A 10 -2.92 29.05 5.49
C TRP A 10 -2.04 28.42 6.57
N GLN A 11 -2.06 28.96 7.80
CA GLN A 11 -1.36 28.36 8.93
C GLN A 11 -1.85 26.94 9.25
N ALA A 12 -3.17 26.71 9.21
CA ALA A 12 -3.74 25.39 9.46
C ALA A 12 -3.35 24.38 8.36
N ASP A 13 -3.33 24.79 7.09
CA ASP A 13 -2.89 23.96 5.98
C ASP A 13 -1.41 23.59 6.09
N LEU A 14 -0.54 24.54 6.44
CA LEU A 14 0.88 24.27 6.71
C LEU A 14 1.08 23.31 7.88
N ALA A 15 0.34 23.50 8.98
CA ALA A 15 0.42 22.61 10.13
C ALA A 15 -0.01 21.19 9.76
N ARG A 16 -1.05 21.02 8.93
CA ARG A 16 -1.49 19.72 8.42
C ARG A 16 -0.42 19.05 7.56
N ILE A 17 0.20 19.80 6.64
CA ILE A 17 1.29 19.29 5.81
C ILE A 17 2.48 18.85 6.67
N ALA A 18 2.88 19.68 7.65
CA ALA A 18 3.97 19.36 8.56
C ALA A 18 3.68 18.13 9.43
N ALA A 19 2.44 17.95 9.89
CA ALA A 19 2.02 16.77 10.63
C ALA A 19 2.07 15.50 9.76
N GLU A 20 1.53 15.56 8.53
CA GLU A 20 1.63 14.45 7.58
C GLU A 20 3.09 14.11 7.24
N GLU A 21 3.96 15.12 7.19
CA GLU A 21 5.39 14.94 6.96
C GLU A 21 6.07 14.22 8.13
N ALA A 22 5.77 14.63 9.36
CA ALA A 22 6.31 14.03 10.59
C ALA A 22 5.91 12.56 10.76
N GLU A 23 4.74 12.16 10.23
CA GLU A 23 4.27 10.76 10.24
C GLU A 23 4.96 9.88 9.19
N ARG A 24 5.62 10.46 8.17
CA ARG A 24 6.17 9.70 7.03
C ARG A 24 7.14 8.58 7.41
N PRO A 25 8.11 8.79 8.31
CA PRO A 25 9.03 7.71 8.69
C PRO A 25 8.32 6.50 9.30
N ALA A 26 7.28 6.73 10.11
CA ALA A 26 6.50 5.66 10.73
C ALA A 26 5.63 4.92 9.71
N ILE A 27 4.98 5.65 8.78
CA ILE A 27 4.22 5.06 7.68
C ILE A 27 5.13 4.19 6.80
N ARG A 28 6.34 4.69 6.50
CA ARG A 28 7.33 3.95 5.71
C ARG A 28 7.77 2.67 6.40
N ALA A 29 8.10 2.74 7.68
CA ALA A 29 8.48 1.56 8.45
C ALA A 29 7.35 0.50 8.46
N ALA A 30 6.13 0.91 8.80
CA ALA A 30 4.98 0.01 8.86
C ALA A 30 4.65 -0.62 7.48
N GLY A 31 4.68 0.17 6.41
CA GLY A 31 4.43 -0.33 5.06
C GLY A 31 5.52 -1.30 4.58
N MET A 32 6.79 -1.01 4.87
CA MET A 32 7.89 -1.91 4.52
C MET A 32 7.81 -3.25 5.27
N GLU A 33 7.49 -3.22 6.56
CA GLU A 33 7.26 -4.44 7.34
C GLU A 33 6.06 -5.24 6.82
N ALA A 34 4.96 -4.56 6.47
CA ALA A 34 3.80 -5.19 5.85
C ALA A 34 4.15 -5.85 4.50
N LEU A 35 4.92 -5.16 3.64
CA LEU A 35 5.38 -5.71 2.37
C LEU A 35 6.21 -7.00 2.58
N GLN A 36 7.12 -7.00 3.56
CA GLN A 36 7.92 -8.17 3.90
C GLN A 36 7.07 -9.37 4.34
N ARG A 37 5.94 -9.14 5.01
CA ARG A 37 4.99 -10.19 5.43
C ARG A 37 4.08 -10.65 4.29
N LEU A 38 3.58 -9.74 3.46
CA LEU A 38 2.66 -10.03 2.37
C LEU A 38 3.32 -10.81 1.23
N LEU A 39 4.56 -10.47 0.90
CA LEU A 39 5.27 -11.04 -0.24
C LEU A 39 5.40 -12.58 -0.24
N PRO A 40 5.80 -13.24 0.87
CA PRO A 40 5.81 -14.71 0.92
C PRO A 40 4.41 -15.33 0.91
N VAL A 41 3.36 -14.59 1.28
CA VAL A 41 1.97 -15.07 1.21
C VAL A 41 1.44 -15.02 -0.22
N ALA A 42 1.75 -13.96 -0.96
CA ALA A 42 1.38 -13.76 -2.36
C ALA A 42 1.92 -14.85 -3.31
N GLN A 43 3.01 -15.52 -2.92
CA GLN A 43 3.70 -16.54 -3.71
C GLN A 43 3.27 -17.98 -3.38
N ARG A 44 2.28 -18.18 -2.48
CA ARG A 44 1.72 -19.51 -2.17
C ARG A 44 0.49 -19.78 -3.02
N ASP A 45 -0.08 -20.98 -2.90
CA ASP A 45 -1.26 -21.41 -3.65
C ASP A 45 -2.50 -21.53 -2.74
N THR A 46 -3.02 -20.38 -2.28
CA THR A 46 -4.24 -20.31 -1.45
C THR A 46 -5.18 -19.20 -1.92
N GLY A 47 -6.43 -19.24 -1.47
CA GLY A 47 -7.38 -18.15 -1.73
C GLY A 47 -6.88 -16.79 -1.24
N GLN A 48 -6.25 -16.75 -0.05
CA GLN A 48 -5.66 -15.53 0.49
C GLN A 48 -4.43 -15.09 -0.32
N SER A 49 -3.61 -16.03 -0.78
CA SER A 49 -2.46 -15.75 -1.66
C SER A 49 -2.88 -15.06 -2.95
N ARG A 50 -3.95 -15.53 -3.58
CA ARG A 50 -4.53 -14.88 -4.76
C ARG A 50 -4.96 -13.45 -4.46
N ILE A 51 -5.62 -13.21 -3.33
CA ILE A 51 -6.08 -11.86 -2.94
C ILE A 51 -4.87 -10.93 -2.74
N VAL A 52 -3.88 -11.35 -1.94
CA VAL A 52 -2.67 -10.57 -1.67
C VAL A 52 -1.87 -10.34 -2.97
N GLY A 53 -1.69 -11.36 -3.80
CA GLY A 53 -0.97 -11.25 -5.07
C GLY A 53 -1.63 -10.25 -6.03
N ARG A 54 -2.96 -10.32 -6.19
CA ARG A 54 -3.71 -9.35 -7.02
C ARG A 54 -3.68 -7.94 -6.43
N PHE A 55 -3.70 -7.81 -5.11
CA PHE A 55 -3.52 -6.51 -4.44
C PHE A 55 -2.15 -5.90 -4.78
N LEU A 56 -1.05 -6.65 -4.62
CA LEU A 56 0.31 -6.20 -4.95
C LEU A 56 0.48 -5.84 -6.45
N LEU A 57 -0.13 -6.62 -7.35
CA LEU A 57 -0.16 -6.29 -8.77
C LEU A 57 -0.93 -5.00 -9.06
N SER A 58 -2.01 -4.74 -8.34
CA SER A 58 -2.80 -3.51 -8.50
C SER A 58 -2.07 -2.25 -8.03
N LEU A 59 -1.22 -2.35 -7.00
CA LEU A 59 -0.32 -1.25 -6.60
C LEU A 59 0.75 -0.99 -7.66
N TYR A 60 1.23 -2.04 -8.32
CA TYR A 60 2.18 -1.89 -9.42
C TYR A 60 1.56 -1.24 -10.66
N ASN A 61 0.37 -1.70 -11.08
CA ASN A 61 -0.36 -1.11 -12.19
C ASN A 61 -1.85 -1.42 -12.10
N GLY A 62 -2.62 -0.51 -11.48
CA GLY A 62 -4.07 -0.71 -11.30
C GLY A 62 -4.89 -0.72 -12.59
N ASN A 63 -4.37 -0.17 -13.69
CA ASN A 63 -5.04 -0.22 -14.99
C ASN A 63 -4.90 -1.60 -15.65
N ALA A 64 -3.72 -2.21 -15.55
CA ALA A 64 -3.47 -3.56 -16.06
C ALA A 64 -4.04 -4.65 -15.14
N PHE A 65 -4.02 -4.40 -13.82
CA PHE A 65 -4.39 -5.36 -12.79
C PHE A 65 -5.45 -4.78 -11.85
N PRO A 66 -6.71 -4.65 -12.29
CA PRO A 66 -7.77 -4.13 -11.44
C PRO A 66 -8.03 -5.06 -10.26
N PHE A 67 -8.26 -4.47 -9.09
CA PHE A 67 -8.50 -5.17 -7.82
C PHE A 67 -9.89 -4.83 -7.25
N CYS A 68 -10.65 -5.86 -6.87
CA CYS A 68 -11.96 -5.68 -6.28
C CYS A 68 -11.83 -5.50 -4.76
N LEU A 69 -12.23 -4.35 -4.22
CA LEU A 69 -12.09 -4.05 -2.79
C LEU A 69 -12.84 -5.04 -1.87
N THR A 70 -13.88 -5.73 -2.37
CA THR A 70 -14.58 -6.74 -1.57
C THR A 70 -13.74 -8.00 -1.36
N ASP A 71 -12.71 -8.25 -2.18
CA ASP A 71 -11.81 -9.39 -2.04
C ASP A 71 -11.05 -9.33 -0.70
N LEU A 72 -10.80 -8.12 -0.17
CA LEU A 72 -10.17 -7.91 1.15
C LEU A 72 -10.95 -8.56 2.31
N ARG A 73 -12.25 -8.84 2.15
CA ARG A 73 -13.07 -9.52 3.18
C ARG A 73 -12.70 -10.99 3.36
N GLY A 74 -11.96 -11.57 2.42
CA GLY A 74 -11.49 -12.95 2.47
C GLY A 74 -10.12 -13.12 3.14
N LEU A 75 -9.54 -12.04 3.68
CA LEU A 75 -8.25 -12.08 4.38
C LEU A 75 -8.44 -12.24 5.89
N ASP A 76 -7.51 -12.97 6.50
CA ASP A 76 -7.31 -12.95 7.95
C ASP A 76 -6.93 -11.53 8.40
N THR A 77 -7.28 -11.16 9.64
CA THR A 77 -7.10 -9.80 10.17
C THR A 77 -5.71 -9.23 9.93
N GLN A 78 -4.65 -10.01 10.19
CA GLN A 78 -3.28 -9.54 10.02
C GLN A 78 -2.94 -9.19 8.56
N LEU A 79 -3.41 -9.98 7.60
CA LEU A 79 -3.15 -9.72 6.18
C LEU A 79 -3.94 -8.52 5.67
N TRP A 80 -5.16 -8.33 6.19
CA TRP A 80 -5.95 -7.14 5.91
C TRP A 80 -5.25 -5.87 6.43
N GLU A 81 -4.77 -5.89 7.67
CA GLU A 81 -4.03 -4.78 8.28
C GLU A 81 -2.74 -4.47 7.50
N ASP A 82 -2.01 -5.51 7.09
CA ASP A 82 -0.80 -5.37 6.28
C ASP A 82 -1.11 -4.75 4.91
N CYS A 83 -2.21 -5.15 4.24
CA CYS A 83 -2.65 -4.53 3.00
C CYS A 83 -2.92 -3.03 3.17
N LEU A 84 -3.56 -2.62 4.28
CA LEU A 84 -3.85 -1.21 4.53
C LEU A 84 -2.59 -0.41 4.91
N ALA A 85 -1.68 -1.00 5.68
CA ALA A 85 -0.40 -0.38 5.98
C ALA A 85 0.42 -0.14 4.70
N LEU A 86 0.42 -1.11 3.79
CA LEU A 86 1.09 -0.99 2.50
C LEU A 86 0.41 0.03 1.58
N LEU A 87 -0.93 0.05 1.52
CA LEU A 87 -1.67 1.07 0.78
C LEU A 87 -1.40 2.47 1.33
N ARG A 88 -1.23 2.60 2.66
CA ARG A 88 -0.91 3.88 3.30
C ARG A 88 0.47 4.38 2.91
N LEU A 89 1.45 3.48 2.79
CA LEU A 89 2.77 3.78 2.21
C LEU A 89 2.63 4.22 0.75
N ASP A 90 1.89 3.46 -0.07
CA ASP A 90 1.75 3.70 -1.51
C ASP A 90 0.93 4.95 -1.87
N ARG A 91 0.21 5.57 -0.92
CA ARG A 91 -0.47 6.87 -1.11
C ARG A 91 0.47 7.97 -1.63
N ARG A 92 1.75 7.92 -1.28
CA ARG A 92 2.80 8.86 -1.70
C ARG A 92 4.05 8.06 -2.08
N PRO A 93 4.07 7.43 -3.26
CA PRO A 93 5.13 6.48 -3.61
C PRO A 93 6.46 7.22 -3.76
N GLU A 94 7.52 6.69 -3.14
CA GLU A 94 8.89 7.17 -3.33
C GLU A 94 9.53 6.49 -4.54
N VAL A 95 9.20 5.21 -4.73
CA VAL A 95 9.59 4.33 -5.83
C VAL A 95 8.40 3.41 -6.16
N GLU A 96 8.46 2.68 -7.27
CA GLU A 96 7.43 1.68 -7.56
C GLU A 96 7.48 0.54 -6.55
N ILE A 97 6.32 -0.07 -6.26
CA ILE A 97 6.18 -1.06 -5.18
C ILE A 97 7.18 -2.22 -5.27
N HIS A 98 7.47 -2.70 -6.49
CA HIS A 98 8.38 -3.81 -6.72
C HIS A 98 9.85 -3.41 -6.50
N GLN A 99 10.19 -2.11 -6.55
CA GLN A 99 11.56 -1.60 -6.37
C GLN A 99 11.99 -1.56 -4.89
N TYR A 100 11.04 -1.72 -3.96
CA TYR A 100 11.36 -1.93 -2.54
C TYR A 100 11.88 -3.33 -2.24
N VAL A 101 11.80 -4.26 -3.20
CA VAL A 101 12.08 -5.69 -3.03
C VAL A 101 13.29 -6.08 -3.87
N GLN A 102 14.24 -6.81 -3.27
CA GLN A 102 15.33 -7.41 -4.02
C GLN A 102 14.78 -8.44 -5.02
N ASP A 103 15.20 -8.36 -6.28
CA ASP A 103 14.68 -9.18 -7.38
C ASP A 103 13.18 -8.96 -7.68
N GLY A 104 12.69 -7.75 -7.38
CA GLY A 104 11.27 -7.40 -7.49
C GLY A 104 10.68 -7.58 -8.90
N GLU A 105 11.45 -7.34 -9.97
CA GLU A 105 11.01 -7.55 -11.35
C GLU A 105 10.64 -9.01 -11.63
N HIS A 106 11.52 -9.94 -11.24
CA HIS A 106 11.28 -11.37 -11.40
C HIS A 106 10.11 -11.83 -10.52
N ILE A 107 10.03 -11.36 -9.27
CA ILE A 107 8.93 -11.69 -8.37
C ILE A 107 7.59 -11.19 -8.92
N TRP A 108 7.51 -9.95 -9.41
CA TRP A 108 6.28 -9.42 -10.01
C TRP A 108 5.93 -10.14 -11.31
N SER A 109 6.92 -10.56 -12.10
CA SER A 109 6.71 -11.44 -13.27
C SER A 109 6.04 -12.75 -12.87
N ALA A 110 6.52 -13.40 -11.80
CA ALA A 110 5.91 -14.61 -11.28
C ALA A 110 4.48 -14.38 -10.74
N LEU A 111 4.24 -13.27 -10.03
CA LEU A 111 2.90 -12.91 -9.56
C LEU A 111 1.92 -12.67 -10.72
N LYS A 112 2.38 -12.00 -11.79
CA LYS A 112 1.61 -11.82 -13.03
C LYS A 112 1.18 -13.18 -13.58
N HIS A 113 2.12 -14.12 -13.74
CA HIS A 113 1.81 -15.45 -14.25
C HIS A 113 0.84 -16.24 -13.37
N ALA A 114 0.92 -16.07 -12.04
CA ALA A 114 0.06 -16.79 -11.11
C ALA A 114 -1.38 -16.24 -11.07
N TRP A 115 -1.57 -14.92 -11.22
CA TRP A 115 -2.81 -14.26 -10.81
C TRP A 115 -3.48 -13.33 -11.84
N ALA A 116 -2.89 -13.14 -13.02
CA ALA A 116 -3.39 -12.27 -14.09
C ALA A 116 -3.40 -12.98 -15.45
#